data_AF-A0A094K662-F1
#
_entry.id   AF-A0A094K662-F1
#
_cell.length_a   1.000
_cell.length_b   1.000
_cell.length_c   1.000
_cell.angle_alpha   90.00
_cell.angle_beta   90.00
_cell.angle_gamma   90.00
#
_symmetry.space_group_name_H-M   'P 1'
#
loop_
_entity.id
_entity.type
_entity.pdbx_description
1 polymer ?
#
loop_
_entity_poly.entity_id
_entity_poly.type
_entity_poly.pdbx_seq_one_letter_code
_entity_poly.pdbx_strand_id
1 'polypeptide(L)'
;VTVTDDSKDDYQYEEVPADDEFSLQEDDEDLLEALQTIQEEAEDAQILASQSVPTSETSMSEIPEAMDDFFCNFLVRLGMSRTLDCFQTEWYEFIQRGLFTAQDIGLVPSVYTRNQQLEAANVCLREDLENYKLAAIKAKEAFLKMQKERDFHRMHYKRVVQERNRLLCDIKRLRAHYASYEPVLRQLTEKYQTTLREKMLTGLERDRAVGQV
;
A
#
# COMPACT_ATOMS: atom_id res chain seq x y z
N VAL A 1 12.87 17.05 -12.99
CA VAL A 1 13.07 15.82 -13.79
C VAL A 1 11.71 15.33 -14.22
N THR A 2 11.35 15.59 -15.47
CA THR A 2 10.10 15.15 -16.10
C THR A 2 10.18 13.64 -16.29
N VAL A 3 9.41 12.89 -15.50
CA VAL A 3 9.26 11.44 -15.68
C VAL A 3 8.42 11.25 -16.94
N THR A 4 9.09 10.82 -18.00
CA THR A 4 8.47 10.42 -19.26
C THR A 4 7.61 9.18 -19.01
N ASP A 5 6.31 9.38 -19.07
CA ASP A 5 5.30 8.35 -19.23
C ASP A 5 5.40 7.82 -20.66
N ASP A 6 6.04 6.66 -20.83
CA ASP A 6 6.11 5.97 -22.12
C ASP A 6 5.89 4.47 -21.89
N SER A 7 4.67 4.13 -21.46
CA SER A 7 4.11 2.79 -21.63
C SER A 7 3.02 2.84 -22.69
N LYS A 8 3.41 3.05 -23.95
CA LYS A 8 2.54 2.78 -25.10
C LYS A 8 2.32 1.27 -25.19
N ASP A 9 1.27 0.79 -24.52
CA ASP A 9 0.71 -0.54 -24.72
C ASP A 9 -0.16 -0.49 -25.99
N ASP A 10 0.45 -0.84 -27.13
CA ASP A 10 -0.10 -0.72 -28.49
C ASP A 10 -1.00 -1.92 -28.88
N TYR A 11 -1.57 -2.63 -27.89
CA TYR A 11 -2.44 -3.78 -28.14
C TYR A 11 -3.91 -3.41 -28.05
N GLN A 12 -4.61 -3.51 -29.17
CA GLN A 12 -6.06 -3.34 -29.25
C GLN A 12 -6.78 -4.33 -28.34
N TYR A 13 -7.60 -3.77 -27.45
CA TYR A 13 -8.49 -4.46 -26.53
C TYR A 13 -9.49 -5.32 -27.31
N GLU A 14 -9.52 -6.61 -27.02
CA GLU A 14 -10.66 -7.45 -27.40
C GLU A 14 -11.70 -7.29 -26.28
N GLU A 15 -12.72 -6.47 -26.54
CA GLU A 15 -13.88 -6.33 -25.64
C GLU A 15 -14.51 -7.71 -25.46
N VAL A 16 -14.47 -8.21 -24.22
CA VAL A 16 -15.11 -9.46 -23.84
C VAL A 16 -16.62 -9.26 -23.97
N PRO A 17 -17.34 -10.05 -24.79
CA PRO A 17 -18.79 -9.95 -24.88
C PRO A 17 -19.40 -10.19 -23.49
N ALA A 18 -20.33 -9.31 -23.09
CA ALA A 18 -21.03 -9.35 -21.80
C ALA A 18 -21.95 -10.57 -21.62
N ASP A 19 -22.05 -11.43 -22.64
CA ASP A 19 -22.92 -12.60 -22.65
C ASP A 19 -22.16 -13.85 -22.21
N ASP A 20 -21.78 -13.91 -20.93
CA ASP A 20 -21.58 -15.18 -20.25
C ASP A 20 -22.25 -15.06 -18.86
N GLU A 21 -23.41 -15.69 -18.76
CA GLU A 21 -24.34 -15.81 -17.60
C GLU A 21 -23.72 -16.51 -16.36
N PHE A 22 -22.38 -16.59 -16.30
CA PHE A 22 -21.61 -17.06 -15.17
C PHE A 22 -20.93 -15.86 -14.50
N SER A 23 -21.73 -15.02 -13.87
CA SER A 23 -21.24 -14.18 -12.77
C SER A 23 -20.89 -15.14 -11.63
N LEU A 24 -19.62 -15.55 -11.56
CA LEU A 24 -19.08 -16.01 -10.30
C LEU A 24 -19.12 -14.78 -9.40
N GLN A 25 -19.94 -14.88 -8.36
CA GLN A 25 -19.97 -13.95 -7.25
C GLN A 25 -18.59 -14.05 -6.60
N GLU A 26 -17.65 -13.23 -7.05
CA GLU A 26 -16.38 -13.04 -6.37
C GLU A 26 -16.74 -12.47 -5.00
N ASP A 27 -16.37 -13.19 -3.94
CA ASP A 27 -16.63 -12.76 -2.56
C ASP A 27 -16.02 -11.37 -2.37
N ASP A 28 -16.87 -10.35 -2.30
CA ASP A 28 -16.52 -8.95 -2.04
C ASP A 28 -15.90 -8.73 -0.63
N GLU A 29 -15.68 -9.81 0.14
CA GLU A 29 -15.15 -9.80 1.51
C GLU A 29 -13.75 -9.16 1.56
N ASP A 30 -12.85 -9.53 0.65
CA ASP A 30 -11.47 -9.00 0.62
C ASP A 30 -11.41 -7.49 0.32
N LEU A 31 -12.35 -6.97 -0.48
CA LEU A 31 -12.42 -5.54 -0.80
C LEU A 31 -13.01 -4.72 0.35
N LEU A 32 -14.05 -5.24 1.00
CA LEU A 32 -14.66 -4.59 2.16
C LEU A 32 -13.68 -4.49 3.33
N GLU A 33 -12.92 -5.55 3.62
CA GLU A 33 -11.92 -5.56 4.69
C GLU A 33 -10.75 -4.60 4.38
N ALA A 34 -10.32 -4.52 3.12
CA ALA A 34 -9.32 -3.54 2.68
C ALA A 34 -9.81 -2.08 2.80
N LEU A 35 -11.08 -1.81 2.51
CA LEU A 35 -11.65 -0.46 2.67
C LEU A 35 -11.82 -0.09 4.14
N GLN A 36 -12.20 -1.06 4.99
CA GLN A 36 -12.36 -0.84 6.42
C GLN A 36 -11.01 -0.53 7.09
N THR A 37 -9.95 -1.26 6.74
CA THR A 37 -8.60 -0.99 7.27
C THR A 37 -8.07 0.38 6.86
N ILE A 38 -8.30 0.81 5.62
CA ILE A 38 -7.93 2.17 5.16
C ILE A 38 -8.69 3.26 5.93
N GLN A 39 -9.98 3.02 6.19
CA GLN A 39 -10.84 3.93 6.95
C GLN A 39 -10.33 4.06 8.40
N GLU A 40 -10.03 2.94 9.07
CA GLU A 40 -9.50 2.92 10.44
C GLU A 40 -8.13 3.62 10.54
N GLU A 41 -7.22 3.38 9.58
CA GLU A 41 -5.92 4.08 9.53
C GLU A 41 -6.07 5.60 9.32
N ALA A 42 -7.05 6.03 8.52
CA ALA A 42 -7.33 7.44 8.30
C ALA A 42 -7.92 8.13 9.55
N GLU A 43 -8.79 7.43 10.28
CA GLU A 43 -9.36 7.89 11.54
C GLU A 43 -8.28 8.02 12.63
N ASP A 44 -7.37 7.04 12.74
CA ASP A 44 -6.23 7.08 13.66
C ASP A 44 -5.26 8.22 13.34
N ALA A 45 -4.94 8.43 12.06
CA ALA A 45 -4.12 9.56 11.62
C ALA A 45 -4.78 10.91 11.95
N GLN A 46 -6.10 11.00 11.83
CA GLN A 46 -6.86 12.21 12.16
C GLN A 46 -6.93 12.46 13.68
N ILE A 47 -7.04 11.40 14.49
CA ILE A 47 -6.97 11.50 15.96
C ILE A 47 -5.58 11.97 16.41
N LEU A 48 -4.51 11.43 15.82
CA LEU A 48 -3.14 11.84 16.10
C LEU A 48 -2.87 13.30 15.69
N ALA A 49 -3.37 13.72 14.52
CA ALA A 49 -3.29 15.11 14.06
C ALA A 49 -4.12 16.08 14.92
N SER A 50 -5.22 15.60 15.51
CA SER A 50 -6.06 16.40 16.43
C SER A 50 -5.47 16.50 17.84
N GLN A 51 -4.65 15.52 18.25
CA GLN A 51 -3.91 15.55 19.51
C GLN A 51 -2.61 16.37 19.44
N SER A 52 -2.07 16.62 18.24
CA SER A 52 -1.05 17.66 18.05
C SER A 52 -1.69 19.05 18.18
N VAL A 53 -1.94 19.43 19.42
CA VAL A 53 -2.31 20.78 19.87
C VAL A 53 -1.33 21.78 19.25
N PRO A 54 -1.80 22.97 18.82
CA PRO A 54 -0.98 23.93 18.10
C PRO A 54 0.19 24.27 19.01
N THR A 55 1.40 24.20 18.49
CA THR A 55 2.51 24.97 19.04
C THR A 55 2.03 26.42 18.98
N SER A 56 1.45 26.89 20.09
CA SER A 56 1.24 28.30 20.30
C SER A 56 2.61 28.91 20.07
N GLU A 57 2.72 29.68 18.99
CA GLU A 57 3.72 30.73 18.85
C GLU A 57 3.51 31.62 20.07
N THR A 58 4.11 31.17 21.16
CA THR A 58 4.16 31.90 22.40
C THR A 58 5.07 33.03 22.00
N SER A 59 4.47 34.16 21.68
CA SER A 59 5.12 35.45 21.67
C SER A 59 5.57 35.69 23.12
N MET A 60 6.60 34.95 23.53
CA MET A 60 7.32 35.17 24.75
C MET A 60 7.97 36.52 24.54
N SER A 61 7.46 37.53 25.22
CA SER A 61 8.21 38.75 25.46
C SER A 61 9.50 38.31 26.13
N GLU A 62 10.57 38.16 25.34
CA GLU A 62 11.90 37.80 25.81
C GLU A 62 12.35 38.86 26.80
N ILE A 63 12.24 38.52 28.09
CA ILE A 63 12.99 39.22 29.11
C ILE A 63 14.46 38.97 28.74
N PRO A 64 15.23 40.02 28.43
CA PRO A 64 16.60 39.83 27.96
C PRO A 64 17.41 39.09 29.03
N GLU A 65 18.17 38.08 28.60
CA GLU A 65 19.04 37.31 29.49
C GLU A 65 20.06 38.24 30.15
N ALA A 66 20.39 37.99 31.41
CA ALA A 66 21.45 38.72 32.10
C ALA A 66 22.81 38.34 31.50
N MET A 67 23.73 39.29 31.40
CA MET A 67 25.02 39.07 30.73
C MET A 67 25.84 37.94 31.38
N ASP A 68 25.76 37.77 32.69
CA ASP A 68 26.46 36.71 33.44
C ASP A 68 25.90 35.30 33.15
N ASP A 69 24.57 35.15 33.07
CA ASP A 69 23.93 33.92 32.64
C ASP A 69 24.35 33.54 31.21
N PHE A 70 24.39 34.52 30.30
CA PHE A 70 24.84 34.30 28.92
C PHE A 70 26.29 33.82 28.85
N PHE A 71 27.21 34.42 29.61
CA PHE A 71 28.60 33.97 29.64
C PHE A 71 28.72 32.56 30.22
N CYS A 72 27.96 32.24 31.28
CA CYS A 72 27.94 30.90 31.83
C CYS A 72 27.44 29.88 30.79
N ASN A 73 26.31 30.16 30.15
CA ASN A 73 25.72 29.32 29.11
C ASN A 73 26.66 29.17 27.89
N PHE A 74 27.34 30.24 27.50
CA PHE A 74 28.35 30.23 26.45
C PHE A 74 29.53 29.32 26.77
N LEU A 75 30.09 29.44 27.98
CA LEU A 75 31.24 28.64 28.42
C LEU A 75 30.86 27.16 28.59
N VAL A 76 29.64 26.87 29.08
CA VAL A 76 29.09 25.51 29.13
C VAL A 76 28.95 24.93 27.72
N ARG A 77 28.34 25.68 26.79
CA ARG A 77 28.13 25.24 25.40
C ARG A 77 29.43 24.94 24.67
N LEU A 78 30.50 25.66 24.98
CA LEU A 78 31.83 25.43 24.40
C LEU A 78 32.69 24.44 25.22
N GLY A 79 32.15 23.85 26.30
CA GLY A 79 32.85 22.86 27.12
C GLY A 79 34.02 23.41 27.92
N MET A 80 34.07 24.72 28.16
CA MET A 80 35.16 25.41 28.86
C MET A 80 34.96 25.41 30.39
N SER A 81 34.88 24.23 31.00
CA SER A 81 34.54 24.07 32.43
C SER A 81 35.53 24.75 33.38
N ARG A 82 36.84 24.68 33.12
CA ARG A 82 37.85 25.36 33.95
C ARG A 82 37.72 26.89 33.90
N THR A 83 37.43 27.43 32.71
CA THR A 83 37.23 28.87 32.52
C THR A 83 35.93 29.32 33.18
N LEU A 84 34.89 28.49 33.13
CA LEU A 84 33.64 28.72 33.85
C LEU A 84 33.86 28.77 35.36
N ASP A 85 34.58 27.81 35.94
CA ASP A 85 34.86 27.78 37.38
C ASP A 85 35.65 29.01 37.83
N CYS A 86 36.69 29.40 37.08
CA CYS A 86 37.45 30.62 37.36
C CYS A 86 36.57 31.88 37.25
N PHE A 87 35.79 31.99 36.17
CA PHE A 87 34.88 33.11 35.95
C PHE A 87 33.87 33.24 37.08
N GLN A 88 33.17 32.15 37.45
CA GLN A 88 32.19 32.17 38.53
C GLN A 88 32.83 32.54 39.87
N THR A 89 34.00 32.00 40.18
CA THR A 89 34.71 32.29 41.44
C THR A 89 35.05 33.77 41.54
N GLU A 90 35.68 34.33 40.50
CA GLU A 90 36.05 35.75 40.46
C GLU A 90 34.80 36.65 40.48
N TRP A 91 33.76 36.26 39.74
CA TRP A 91 32.50 37.00 39.65
C TRP A 91 31.81 37.13 41.00
N TYR A 92 31.67 36.03 41.76
CA TYR A 92 31.09 36.07 43.10
C TYR A 92 31.99 36.80 44.11
N GLU A 93 33.32 36.71 43.97
CA GLU A 93 34.27 37.45 44.81
C GLU A 93 34.13 38.97 44.59
N PHE A 94 33.96 39.43 43.35
CA PHE A 94 33.74 40.83 43.03
C PHE A 94 32.41 41.37 43.56
N ILE A 95 31.34 40.57 43.50
CA ILE A 95 30.04 40.91 44.08
C ILE A 95 30.15 41.04 45.60
N GLN A 96 30.81 40.09 46.29
CA GLN A 96 30.98 40.13 47.74
C GLN A 96 31.82 41.33 48.22
N ARG A 97 32.78 41.78 47.40
CA ARG A 97 33.58 42.98 47.67
C ARG A 97 32.85 44.29 47.33
N GLY A 98 31.66 44.22 46.74
CA GLY A 98 30.86 45.39 46.36
C GLY A 98 31.48 46.22 45.23
N LEU A 99 32.34 45.62 44.40
CA LEU A 99 33.05 46.31 43.33
C LEU A 99 32.15 46.58 42.11
N PHE A 100 31.07 45.82 41.94
CA PHE A 100 29.95 46.14 41.04
C PHE A 100 28.65 45.53 41.60
N THR A 101 27.51 46.09 41.20
CA THR A 101 26.17 45.66 41.60
C THR A 101 25.47 44.90 40.48
N ALA A 102 24.45 44.10 40.80
CA ALA A 102 23.65 43.39 39.80
C ALA A 102 22.96 44.30 38.77
N GLN A 103 22.87 45.60 39.05
CA GLN A 103 22.36 46.62 38.11
C GLN A 103 23.39 47.09 37.08
N ASP A 104 24.68 46.90 37.35
CA ASP A 104 25.77 47.21 36.42
C ASP A 104 25.92 46.10 35.35
N ILE A 105 25.34 44.93 35.63
CA ILE A 105 25.23 43.81 34.69
C ILE A 105 24.16 44.18 33.68
N GLY A 106 24.60 44.72 32.55
CA GLY A 106 23.71 44.99 31.43
C GLY A 106 22.96 43.74 30.95
N LEU A 107 22.01 43.95 30.07
CA LEU A 107 21.26 42.89 29.41
C LEU A 107 21.97 42.44 28.14
N VAL A 108 21.82 41.17 27.78
CA VAL A 108 22.36 40.64 26.52
C VAL A 108 21.72 41.37 25.34
N PRO A 109 22.52 41.84 24.36
CA PRO A 109 21.97 42.47 23.16
C PRO A 109 21.06 41.48 22.41
N SER A 110 19.86 41.93 22.04
CA SER A 110 18.81 41.12 21.42
C SER A 110 19.25 40.37 20.14
N VAL A 111 20.26 40.86 19.44
CA VAL A 111 20.83 40.22 18.25
C VAL A 111 21.45 38.86 18.57
N TYR A 112 22.10 38.69 19.73
CA TYR A 112 22.71 37.42 20.13
C TYR A 112 21.66 36.37 20.50
N THR A 113 20.65 36.77 21.28
CA THR A 113 19.49 35.91 21.60
C THR A 113 18.79 35.45 20.33
N ARG A 114 18.56 36.37 19.40
CA ARG A 114 17.94 36.05 18.10
C ARG A 114 18.80 35.11 17.26
N ASN A 115 20.12 35.29 17.22
CA ASN A 115 21.00 34.37 16.51
C ASN A 115 20.97 32.96 17.11
N GLN A 116 20.98 32.83 18.44
CA GLN A 116 20.89 31.54 19.11
C GLN A 116 19.57 30.82 18.81
N GLN A 117 18.46 31.56 18.78
CA GLN A 117 17.16 31.00 18.38
C GLN A 117 17.14 30.57 16.92
N LEU A 118 17.71 31.38 16.03
CA LEU A 118 17.83 31.04 14.61
C LEU A 118 18.71 29.80 14.41
N GLU A 119 19.78 29.65 15.16
CA GLU A 119 20.62 28.45 15.14
C GLU A 119 19.86 27.21 15.61
N ALA A 120 19.14 27.31 16.74
CA ALA A 120 18.30 26.23 17.25
C ALA A 120 17.22 25.82 16.24
N ALA A 121 16.51 26.80 15.68
CA ALA A 121 15.51 26.56 14.63
C ALA A 121 16.13 25.92 13.39
N ASN A 122 17.33 26.34 12.97
CA ASN A 122 18.04 25.72 11.85
C ASN A 122 18.40 24.26 12.12
N VAL A 123 18.79 23.91 13.35
CA VAL A 123 19.08 22.52 13.73
C VAL A 123 17.80 21.69 13.65
N CYS A 124 16.70 22.13 14.27
CA CYS A 124 15.41 21.44 14.21
C CYS A 124 14.92 21.27 12.76
N LEU A 125 14.98 22.33 11.95
CA LEU A 125 14.56 22.27 10.55
C LEU A 125 15.40 21.29 9.72
N ARG A 126 16.70 21.15 10.02
CA ARG A 126 17.54 20.14 9.34
C ARG A 126 17.16 18.73 9.74
N GLU A 127 16.90 18.49 11.02
CA GLU A 127 16.45 17.19 11.51
C GLU A 127 15.10 16.80 10.88
N ASP A 128 14.14 17.72 10.86
CA ASP A 128 12.85 17.53 10.20
C ASP A 128 13.01 17.22 8.71
N LEU A 129 13.88 17.95 8.02
CA LEU A 129 14.15 17.73 6.60
C LEU A 129 14.71 16.32 6.35
N GLU A 130 15.65 15.84 7.17
CA GLU A 130 16.15 14.46 7.07
C GLU A 130 15.07 13.43 7.39
N ASN A 131 14.21 13.69 8.39
CA ASN A 131 13.08 12.83 8.71
C ASN A 131 12.10 12.73 7.53
N TYR A 132 11.75 13.85 6.90
CA TYR A 132 10.88 13.88 5.72
C TYR A 132 11.51 13.17 4.52
N LYS A 133 12.82 13.31 4.30
CA LYS A 133 13.53 12.54 3.25
C LYS A 133 13.42 11.04 3.49
N LEU A 134 13.67 10.58 4.72
CA LEU A 134 13.55 9.16 5.07
C LEU A 134 12.13 8.66 4.89
N ALA A 135 11.13 9.42 5.33
CA ALA A 135 9.71 9.08 5.13
C ALA A 135 9.35 8.99 3.64
N ALA A 136 9.80 9.93 2.82
CA ALA A 136 9.57 9.93 1.38
C ALA A 136 10.22 8.72 0.69
N ILE A 137 11.44 8.33 1.08
CA ILE A 137 12.11 7.13 0.55
C ILE A 137 11.31 5.87 0.93
N LYS A 138 10.92 5.73 2.19
CA LYS A 138 10.10 4.59 2.65
C LYS A 138 8.77 4.50 1.92
N ALA A 139 8.06 5.63 1.76
CA ALA A 139 6.80 5.68 1.03
C ALA A 139 6.98 5.29 -0.45
N LYS A 140 8.05 5.76 -1.10
CA LYS A 140 8.38 5.37 -2.47
C LYS A 140 8.64 3.86 -2.60
N GLU A 141 9.39 3.28 -1.67
CA GLU A 141 9.67 1.84 -1.66
C GLU A 141 8.39 1.01 -1.45
N ALA A 142 7.52 1.42 -0.53
CA ALA A 142 6.22 0.79 -0.30
C ALA A 142 5.33 0.86 -1.55
N PHE A 143 5.25 2.03 -2.17
CA PHE A 143 4.50 2.23 -3.41
C PHE A 143 4.99 1.31 -4.54
N LEU A 144 6.31 1.19 -4.73
CA LEU A 144 6.88 0.29 -5.74
C LEU A 144 6.58 -1.18 -5.45
N LYS A 145 6.50 -1.59 -4.19
CA LYS A 145 6.08 -2.95 -3.81
C LYS A 145 4.62 -3.19 -4.17
N MET A 146 3.72 -2.28 -3.77
CA MET A 146 2.29 -2.37 -4.10
C MET A 146 2.03 -2.36 -5.61
N GLN A 147 2.78 -1.55 -6.36
CA GLN A 147 2.69 -1.53 -7.82
C GLN A 147 3.04 -2.88 -8.44
N LYS A 148 4.13 -3.51 -7.99
CA LYS A 148 4.53 -4.84 -8.46
C LYS A 148 3.48 -5.91 -8.13
N GLU A 149 2.91 -5.88 -6.94
CA GLU A 149 1.87 -6.84 -6.52
C GLU A 149 0.61 -6.67 -7.37
N ARG A 150 0.15 -5.42 -7.56
CA ARG A 150 -0.96 -5.11 -8.47
C ARG A 150 -0.71 -5.62 -9.88
N ASP A 151 0.49 -5.39 -10.42
CA ASP A 151 0.84 -5.82 -11.77
C ASP A 151 0.93 -7.36 -11.87
N PHE A 152 1.41 -8.02 -10.82
CA PHE A 152 1.39 -9.48 -10.71
C PHE A 152 -0.04 -10.03 -10.73
N HIS A 153 -0.94 -9.51 -9.90
CA HIS A 153 -2.35 -9.92 -9.89
C HIS A 153 -3.03 -9.66 -11.23
N ARG A 154 -2.80 -8.47 -11.83
CA ARG A 154 -3.35 -8.13 -13.14
C ARG A 154 -2.87 -9.08 -14.24
N MET A 155 -1.58 -9.44 -14.23
CA MET A 155 -1.03 -10.42 -15.18
C MET A 155 -1.59 -11.83 -14.93
N HIS A 156 -1.73 -12.23 -13.66
CA HIS A 156 -2.24 -13.53 -13.27
C HIS A 156 -3.71 -13.70 -13.68
N TYR A 157 -4.56 -12.71 -13.37
CA TYR A 157 -5.95 -12.69 -13.81
C TYR A 157 -6.07 -12.83 -15.33
N LYS A 158 -5.28 -12.06 -16.09
CA LYS A 158 -5.24 -12.18 -17.57
C LYS A 158 -4.91 -13.60 -18.03
N ARG A 159 -3.93 -14.27 -17.41
CA ARG A 159 -3.57 -15.66 -17.73
C ARG A 159 -4.72 -16.62 -17.42
N VAL A 160 -5.31 -16.51 -16.24
CA VAL A 160 -6.42 -17.38 -15.81
C VAL A 160 -7.62 -17.24 -16.75
N VAL A 161 -7.96 -16.01 -17.17
CA VAL A 161 -9.04 -15.77 -18.14
C VAL A 161 -8.73 -16.43 -19.49
N GLN A 162 -7.49 -16.35 -19.98
CA GLN A 162 -7.09 -17.04 -21.22
C GLN A 162 -7.23 -18.56 -21.11
N GLU A 163 -6.79 -19.14 -19.99
CA GLU A 163 -6.91 -20.58 -19.71
C GLU A 163 -8.39 -21.00 -19.60
N ARG A 164 -9.21 -20.22 -18.90
CA ARG A 164 -10.66 -20.41 -18.81
C ARG A 164 -11.31 -20.46 -20.18
N ASN A 165 -11.00 -19.48 -21.04
CA ASN A 165 -11.58 -19.38 -22.37
C ASN A 165 -11.18 -20.54 -23.26
N ARG A 166 -9.92 -21.01 -23.15
CA ARG A 166 -9.46 -22.22 -23.85
C ARG A 166 -10.25 -23.45 -23.42
N LEU A 167 -10.41 -23.66 -22.12
CA LEU A 167 -11.18 -24.80 -21.58
C LEU A 167 -12.66 -24.72 -21.99
N LEU A 168 -13.24 -23.52 -21.97
CA LEU A 168 -14.61 -23.30 -22.43
C LEU A 168 -14.80 -23.74 -23.90
N CYS A 169 -13.85 -23.37 -24.76
CA CYS A 169 -13.85 -23.79 -26.17
C CYS A 169 -13.75 -25.31 -26.31
N ASP A 170 -12.87 -25.96 -25.54
CA ASP A 170 -12.71 -27.41 -25.56
C ASP A 170 -13.98 -28.13 -25.07
N ILE A 171 -14.64 -27.61 -24.03
CA ILE A 171 -15.95 -28.12 -23.55
C ILE A 171 -17.03 -27.97 -24.62
N LYS A 172 -17.11 -26.82 -25.29
CA LYS A 172 -18.07 -26.59 -26.39
C LYS A 172 -17.86 -27.59 -27.53
N ARG A 173 -16.60 -27.82 -27.92
CA ARG A 173 -16.23 -28.81 -28.94
C ARG A 173 -16.59 -30.23 -28.51
N LEU A 174 -16.33 -30.59 -27.26
CA LEU A 174 -16.63 -31.91 -26.72
C LEU A 174 -18.14 -32.17 -26.69
N ARG A 175 -18.94 -31.19 -26.25
CA ARG A 175 -20.41 -31.28 -26.28
C ARG A 175 -20.92 -31.50 -27.69
N ALA A 176 -20.41 -30.75 -28.68
CA ALA A 176 -20.79 -30.93 -30.08
C ALA A 176 -20.43 -32.33 -30.61
N HIS A 177 -19.27 -32.86 -30.21
CA HIS A 177 -18.84 -34.22 -30.58
C HIS A 177 -19.73 -35.31 -29.97
N TYR A 178 -20.14 -35.19 -28.71
CA TYR A 178 -21.08 -36.15 -28.13
C TYR A 178 -22.49 -36.04 -28.72
N ALA A 179 -22.95 -34.82 -29.00
CA ALA A 179 -24.23 -34.59 -29.68
C ALA A 179 -24.26 -35.24 -31.08
N SER A 180 -23.12 -35.36 -31.77
CA SER A 180 -23.06 -36.01 -33.09
C SER A 180 -23.11 -37.54 -33.01
N TYR A 181 -22.76 -38.17 -31.88
CA TYR A 181 -22.91 -39.61 -31.69
C TYR A 181 -24.35 -40.04 -31.40
N GLU A 182 -25.15 -39.16 -30.80
CA GLU A 182 -26.56 -39.41 -30.48
C GLU A 182 -27.36 -40.04 -31.65
N PRO A 183 -27.35 -39.49 -32.89
CA PRO A 183 -28.04 -40.11 -34.02
C PRO A 183 -27.47 -41.49 -34.39
N VAL A 184 -26.16 -41.70 -34.28
CA VAL A 184 -25.51 -42.99 -34.60
C VAL A 184 -25.94 -44.06 -33.62
N LEU A 185 -25.99 -43.73 -32.32
CA LEU A 185 -26.47 -44.65 -31.28
C LEU A 185 -27.95 -44.99 -31.45
N ARG A 186 -28.78 -44.01 -31.82
CA ARG A 186 -30.19 -44.25 -32.14
C ARG A 186 -30.35 -45.21 -33.32
N GLN A 187 -29.63 -44.98 -34.42
CA GLN A 187 -29.66 -45.87 -35.58
C GLN A 187 -29.18 -47.28 -35.24
N LEU A 188 -28.12 -47.41 -34.45
CA LEU A 188 -27.61 -48.72 -34.04
C LEU A 188 -28.64 -49.47 -33.18
N THR A 189 -29.30 -48.77 -32.27
CA THR A 189 -30.38 -49.31 -31.43
C THR A 189 -31.56 -49.78 -32.28
N GLU A 190 -31.97 -48.97 -33.26
CA GLU A 190 -33.06 -49.30 -34.18
C GLU A 190 -32.72 -50.56 -34.99
N LYS A 191 -31.52 -50.61 -35.59
CA LYS A 191 -31.03 -51.79 -36.32
C LYS A 191 -30.99 -53.05 -35.46
N TYR A 192 -30.51 -52.93 -34.22
CA TYR A 192 -30.50 -54.05 -33.29
C TYR A 192 -31.93 -54.59 -33.03
N GLN A 193 -32.89 -53.69 -32.80
CA GLN A 193 -34.28 -54.09 -32.60
C GLN A 193 -34.92 -54.72 -33.84
N THR A 194 -34.63 -54.21 -35.05
CA THR A 194 -35.16 -54.80 -36.29
C THR A 194 -34.60 -56.19 -36.52
N THR A 195 -33.27 -56.37 -36.41
CA THR A 195 -32.64 -57.69 -36.55
C THR A 195 -33.13 -58.68 -35.49
N LEU A 196 -33.38 -58.23 -34.26
CA LEU A 196 -33.95 -59.07 -33.22
C LEU A 196 -35.36 -59.56 -33.58
N ARG A 197 -36.23 -58.67 -34.09
CA ARG A 197 -37.58 -59.03 -34.56
C ARG A 197 -37.53 -60.02 -35.74
N GLU A 198 -36.68 -59.76 -36.73
CA GLU A 198 -36.48 -60.66 -37.88
C GLU A 198 -35.97 -62.04 -37.45
N LYS A 199 -35.02 -62.10 -36.52
CA LYS A 199 -34.53 -63.37 -35.95
C LYS A 199 -35.66 -64.16 -35.27
N MET A 200 -36.55 -63.48 -34.54
CA MET A 200 -37.70 -64.14 -33.91
C MET A 200 -38.68 -64.68 -34.97
N LEU A 201 -39.00 -63.90 -36.00
CA LEU A 201 -39.89 -64.34 -37.09
C LEU A 201 -39.33 -65.54 -37.86
N THR A 202 -38.06 -65.47 -38.28
CA THR A 202 -37.38 -66.58 -38.95
C THR A 202 -37.24 -67.81 -38.04
N GLY A 203 -37.15 -67.62 -36.72
CA GLY A 203 -37.24 -68.69 -35.74
C GLY A 203 -38.59 -69.42 -35.81
N LEU A 204 -39.69 -68.66 -35.74
CA LEU A 204 -41.05 -69.21 -35.81
C LEU A 204 -41.35 -69.89 -37.16
N GLU A 205 -40.86 -69.32 -38.26
CA GLU A 205 -40.99 -69.92 -39.59
C GLU A 205 -40.27 -71.27 -39.69
N ARG A 206 -39.06 -71.35 -39.13
CA ARG A 206 -38.30 -72.61 -39.06
C ARG A 206 -39.03 -73.64 -38.22
N ASP A 207 -39.55 -73.27 -37.05
CA ASP A 207 -40.29 -74.17 -36.16
C ASP A 207 -41.57 -74.68 -36.84
N ARG A 208 -42.28 -73.81 -37.58
CA ARG A 208 -43.43 -74.20 -38.39
C ARG A 208 -43.06 -75.17 -39.51
N ALA A 209 -41.94 -74.93 -40.21
CA ALA A 209 -41.49 -75.81 -41.29
C ALA A 209 -41.09 -77.21 -40.77
N VAL A 210 -40.43 -77.28 -39.61
CA VAL A 210 -40.09 -78.57 -38.97
C VAL A 210 -41.34 -79.32 -38.50
N GLY A 211 -42.37 -78.62 -38.02
CA GLY A 211 -43.63 -79.25 -37.61
C GLY A 211 -44.55 -79.72 -38.77
N GLN A 212 -44.21 -79.41 -40.02
CA GLN A 212 -44.93 -79.83 -41.23
C GLN A 212 -44.29 -81.04 -41.94
N VAL A 213 -43.16 -81.54 -41.43
CA VAL A 213 -42.47 -82.79 -41.86
C VAL A 213 -42.80 -83.90 -40.87
#